data_AF-Q1MVS9-F1
#
_entry.id   AF-Q1MVS9-F1
#
_cell.length_a   1.000
_cell.length_b   1.000
_cell.length_c   1.000
_cell.angle_alpha   90.00
_cell.angle_beta   90.00
_cell.angle_gamma   90.00
#
_symmetry.space_group_name_H-M   'P 1'
#
loop_
_entity.id
_entity.type
_entity.pdbx_description
1 polymer ?
#
loop_
_entity_poly.entity_id
_entity_poly.type
_entity_poly.pdbx_seq_one_letter_code
_entity_poly.pdbx_strand_id
1 'polypeptide(L)'
;MATRAELMQRLSMLPTQELLHILKDETIFDIAAQYFDASMQSNILPSTTPVIHNTHKTKNTVCNKAKRPLNAFMAFRSHYLKLFPDVQQKSASGFLTTLWNKDPFRNKWALIAKVY
;
A
#
# COMPACT_ATOMS: atom_id res chain seq x y z
N MET A 1 -41.57 -7.54 16.73
CA MET A 1 -40.16 -7.08 16.72
C MET A 1 -39.37 -8.13 15.95
N ALA A 2 -38.82 -7.80 14.78
CA ALA A 2 -37.99 -8.75 14.04
C ALA A 2 -36.71 -9.05 14.84
N THR A 3 -36.29 -10.30 14.88
CA THR A 3 -35.04 -10.68 15.55
C THR A 3 -33.85 -10.17 14.75
N ARG A 4 -32.71 -9.92 15.42
CA ARG A 4 -31.47 -9.46 14.78
C ARG A 4 -31.06 -10.37 13.61
N ALA A 5 -31.26 -11.67 13.75
CA ALA A 5 -30.95 -12.66 12.73
C ALA A 5 -31.83 -12.50 11.49
N GLU A 6 -33.15 -12.35 11.65
CA GLU A 6 -34.08 -12.10 10.55
C GLU A 6 -33.76 -10.78 9.83
N LEU A 7 -33.35 -9.75 10.59
CA LEU A 7 -32.99 -8.46 10.04
C LEU A 7 -31.72 -8.56 9.18
N MET A 8 -30.70 -9.30 9.65
CA MET A 8 -29.48 -9.56 8.88
C MET A 8 -29.74 -10.39 7.61
N GLN A 9 -30.64 -11.39 7.69
CA GLN A 9 -31.03 -12.18 6.52
C GLN A 9 -31.79 -11.35 5.48
N ARG A 10 -32.61 -10.38 5.91
CA ARG A 10 -33.28 -9.45 4.98
C ARG A 10 -32.30 -8.46 4.37
N LEU A 11 -31.36 -7.95 5.16
CA LEU A 11 -30.31 -7.05 4.68
C LEU A 11 -29.36 -7.74 3.69
N SER A 12 -29.09 -9.04 3.83
CA SER A 12 -28.25 -9.77 2.88
C SER A 12 -28.94 -10.07 1.54
N MET A 13 -30.27 -9.97 1.49
CA MET A 13 -31.06 -10.15 0.26
C MET A 13 -31.21 -8.86 -0.55
N LEU A 14 -30.86 -7.70 0.03
CA LEU A 14 -30.92 -6.41 -0.63
C LEU A 14 -29.68 -6.19 -1.52
N PRO A 15 -29.84 -5.60 -2.71
CA PRO A 15 -28.71 -5.29 -3.58
C PRO A 15 -27.83 -4.22 -2.94
N THR A 16 -26.51 -4.40 -3.06
CA THR A 16 -25.51 -3.52 -2.45
C THR A 16 -25.68 -2.05 -2.87
N GLN A 17 -26.15 -1.82 -4.10
CA GLN A 17 -26.37 -0.48 -4.66
C GLN A 17 -27.49 0.26 -3.94
N GLU A 18 -28.56 -0.45 -3.56
CA GLU A 18 -29.69 0.12 -2.85
C GLU A 18 -29.32 0.42 -1.40
N LEU A 19 -28.53 -0.47 -0.77
CA LEU A 19 -27.95 -0.21 0.56
C LEU A 19 -27.03 1.01 0.58
N LEU A 20 -26.20 1.18 -0.44
CA LEU A 20 -25.32 2.34 -0.57
C LEU A 20 -26.10 3.63 -0.83
N HIS A 21 -27.22 3.57 -1.56
CA HIS A 21 -28.08 4.73 -1.80
C HIS A 21 -28.87 5.16 -0.57
N ILE A 22 -29.24 4.21 0.30
CA ILE A 22 -29.95 4.46 1.56
C ILE A 22 -28.98 4.92 2.66
N LEU A 23 -27.71 4.55 2.57
CA LEU A 23 -26.69 5.05 3.49
C LEU A 23 -26.48 6.55 3.28
N LYS A 24 -26.58 7.34 4.36
CA LYS A 24 -26.24 8.77 4.33
C LYS A 24 -24.74 8.96 4.16
N ASP A 25 -24.36 10.01 3.44
CA ASP A 25 -22.96 10.35 3.19
C ASP A 25 -22.14 10.45 4.48
N GLU A 26 -22.67 11.09 5.53
CA GLU A 26 -22.02 11.20 6.85
C GLU A 26 -21.67 9.83 7.45
N THR A 27 -22.57 8.85 7.35
CA THR A 27 -22.33 7.49 7.86
C THR A 27 -21.28 6.77 7.03
N ILE A 28 -21.24 7.00 5.71
CA ILE A 28 -20.19 6.49 4.83
C ILE A 28 -18.83 7.09 5.23
N PHE A 29 -18.77 8.39 5.50
CA PHE A 29 -17.55 9.08 5.95
C PHE A 29 -17.06 8.57 7.30
N ASP A 30 -17.95 8.40 8.28
CA ASP A 30 -17.60 7.88 9.61
C ASP A 30 -17.04 6.45 9.54
N ILE A 31 -17.68 5.59 8.74
CA ILE A 31 -17.19 4.23 8.51
C ILE A 31 -15.79 4.28 7.86
N ALA A 32 -15.61 5.11 6.84
CA ALA A 32 -14.32 5.26 6.17
C ALA A 32 -13.23 5.76 7.13
N ALA A 33 -13.54 6.73 7.99
CA ALA A 33 -12.62 7.26 8.98
C ALA A 33 -12.19 6.19 9.99
N GLN A 34 -13.14 5.40 10.50
CA GLN A 34 -12.85 4.31 11.44
C GLN A 34 -11.94 3.23 10.84
N TYR A 35 -12.19 2.83 9.59
CA TYR A 35 -11.33 1.85 8.90
C TYR A 35 -9.93 2.42 8.59
N PHE A 36 -9.85 3.71 8.26
CA PHE A 36 -8.56 4.35 7.97
C PHE A 36 -7.71 4.52 9.24
N ASP A 37 -8.32 4.91 10.36
CA ASP A 37 -7.63 5.12 11.64
C ASP A 37 -7.25 3.80 12.32
N ALA A 38 -8.11 2.78 12.25
CA ALA A 38 -7.79 1.43 12.73
C ALA A 38 -6.57 0.81 12.02
N SER A 39 -6.33 1.17 10.75
CA SER A 39 -5.15 0.72 9.99
C SER A 39 -3.83 1.37 10.46
N MET A 40 -3.89 2.48 11.21
CA MET A 40 -2.72 3.21 11.71
C MET A 40 -2.26 2.74 13.10
N GLN A 41 -3.11 2.03 13.87
CA GLN A 41 -2.80 1.65 15.26
C GLN A 41 -2.18 0.25 15.44
N SER A 42 -2.19 -0.62 14.43
CA SER A 42 -1.75 -2.02 14.57
C SER A 42 -0.23 -2.25 14.54
N ASN A 43 0.60 -1.26 14.90
CA ASN A 43 2.06 -1.34 14.72
C ASN A 43 2.91 -0.95 15.95
N ILE A 44 2.52 -1.39 17.15
CA ILE A 44 3.41 -1.35 18.32
C ILE A 44 3.63 -2.77 18.87
N LEU A 45 4.75 -3.40 18.48
CA LEU A 45 5.46 -4.38 19.30
C LEU A 45 6.97 -4.29 19.03
N PRO A 46 7.85 -4.44 20.05
CA PRO A 46 9.23 -3.98 19.99
C PRO A 46 10.16 -4.92 19.23
N SER A 47 11.16 -4.27 18.66
CA SER A 47 12.38 -4.79 18.06
C SER A 47 13.10 -5.88 18.88
N THR A 48 13.44 -6.99 18.23
CA THR A 48 14.67 -7.75 18.49
C THR A 48 15.24 -8.23 17.15
N THR A 49 16.53 -7.93 16.94
CA THR A 49 17.41 -8.19 15.78
C THR A 49 17.78 -9.69 15.63
N PRO A 50 18.73 -10.11 14.77
CA PRO A 50 18.90 -9.91 13.31
C PRO A 50 19.24 -11.24 12.59
N VAL A 51 18.83 -11.49 11.33
CA VAL A 51 19.55 -12.48 10.48
C VAL A 51 19.50 -12.07 9.00
N ILE A 52 20.71 -11.88 8.47
CA ILE A 52 21.06 -11.69 7.07
C ILE A 52 20.89 -13.02 6.32
N HIS A 53 20.19 -13.03 5.18
CA HIS A 53 20.58 -13.88 4.04
C HIS A 53 20.02 -13.33 2.71
N ASN A 54 20.95 -12.93 1.85
CA ASN A 54 20.73 -12.77 0.41
C ASN A 54 20.39 -14.13 -0.20
N THR A 55 19.34 -14.21 -1.02
CA THR A 55 19.39 -15.03 -2.23
C THR A 55 18.56 -14.39 -3.34
N HIS A 56 19.18 -14.32 -4.51
CA HIS A 56 18.59 -13.94 -5.78
C HIS A 56 17.56 -15.00 -6.19
N LYS A 57 16.33 -14.60 -6.56
CA LYS A 57 15.46 -15.40 -7.43
C LYS A 57 14.36 -14.55 -8.05
N THR A 58 14.54 -14.27 -9.33
CA THR A 58 13.51 -13.90 -10.30
C THR A 58 12.43 -14.96 -10.28
N LYS A 59 11.30 -14.68 -9.65
CA LYS A 59 10.04 -15.41 -9.85
C LYS A 59 8.89 -14.41 -9.82
N ASN A 60 8.27 -14.21 -10.99
CA ASN A 60 6.93 -13.66 -11.11
C ASN A 60 5.98 -14.60 -10.36
N THR A 61 5.83 -14.38 -9.06
CA THR A 61 4.73 -14.90 -8.27
C THR A 61 3.94 -13.68 -7.82
N VAL A 62 2.73 -13.55 -8.37
CA VAL A 62 1.67 -12.69 -7.83
C VAL A 62 1.34 -13.23 -6.45
N CYS A 63 2.18 -12.86 -5.49
CA CYS A 63 2.03 -13.26 -4.12
C CYS A 63 1.19 -12.18 -3.45
N ASN A 64 -0.08 -12.51 -3.22
CA ASN A 64 -1.04 -11.84 -2.33
C ASN A 64 -0.53 -11.89 -0.88
N LYS A 65 0.66 -11.32 -0.67
CA LYS A 65 1.15 -10.90 0.63
C LYS A 65 0.99 -9.39 0.62
N ALA A 66 0.42 -8.82 1.67
CA ALA A 66 0.47 -7.38 1.88
C ALA A 66 1.94 -6.94 1.82
N LYS A 67 2.35 -6.40 0.67
CA LYS A 67 3.69 -5.85 0.49
C LYS A 67 3.72 -4.60 1.37
N ARG A 68 4.86 -4.38 2.04
CA ARG A 68 5.06 -3.12 2.77
C ARG A 68 4.73 -1.95 1.85
N PRO A 69 4.13 -0.87 2.37
CA PRO A 69 3.81 0.30 1.56
C PRO A 69 5.06 0.75 0.79
N LEU A 70 4.89 1.00 -0.50
CA LEU A 70 6.01 1.35 -1.36
C LEU A 70 6.54 2.73 -0.95
N ASN A 71 7.85 2.85 -0.74
CA ASN A 71 8.46 4.14 -0.48
C ASN A 71 8.66 4.91 -1.80
N ALA A 72 8.55 6.24 -1.77
CA ALA A 72 8.80 7.13 -2.90
C ALA A 72 10.15 6.84 -3.61
N PHE A 73 11.22 6.60 -2.84
CA PHE A 73 12.53 6.28 -3.39
C PHE A 73 12.56 4.93 -4.10
N MET A 74 11.76 3.95 -3.67
CA MET A 74 11.67 2.65 -4.35
C MET A 74 10.93 2.75 -5.68
N ALA A 75 9.88 3.57 -5.74
CA ALA A 75 9.22 3.90 -7.00
C ALA A 75 10.21 4.59 -7.96
N PHE A 76 10.89 5.64 -7.50
CA PHE A 76 11.92 6.37 -8.24
C PHE A 76 13.02 5.43 -8.77
N ARG A 77 13.60 4.61 -7.89
CA ARG A 77 14.67 3.67 -8.22
C ARG A 77 14.21 2.69 -9.29
N SER A 78 13.03 2.10 -9.17
CA SER A 78 12.53 1.11 -10.12
C SER A 78 12.29 1.68 -11.53
N HIS A 79 11.91 2.96 -11.60
CA HIS A 79 11.71 3.65 -12.86
C HIS A 79 13.04 3.93 -13.57
N TYR A 80 14.00 4.53 -12.87
CA TYR A 80 15.26 4.94 -13.48
C TYR A 80 16.30 3.82 -13.61
N LEU A 81 16.20 2.75 -12.83
CA LEU A 81 17.13 1.62 -12.93
C LEU A 81 17.11 0.98 -14.33
N LYS A 82 15.98 1.06 -15.04
CA LYS A 82 15.83 0.54 -16.42
C LYS A 82 16.73 1.25 -17.45
N LEU A 83 17.22 2.46 -17.15
CA LEU A 83 18.18 3.17 -18.00
C LEU A 83 19.60 2.61 -17.90
N PHE A 84 19.86 1.73 -16.93
CA PHE A 84 21.19 1.19 -16.63
C PHE A 84 21.22 -0.35 -16.75
N PRO A 85 20.90 -0.94 -17.93
CA PRO A 85 20.85 -2.40 -18.07
C PRO A 85 22.23 -3.08 -17.95
N ASP A 86 23.29 -2.40 -18.37
CA ASP A 86 24.66 -2.94 -18.41
C ASP A 86 25.52 -2.48 -17.21
N VAL A 87 25.05 -1.49 -16.46
CA VAL A 87 25.82 -0.93 -15.35
C VAL A 87 25.64 -1.78 -14.11
N GLN A 88 26.76 -2.10 -13.45
CA GLN A 88 26.74 -2.83 -12.18
C GLN A 88 25.84 -2.11 -11.16
N GLN A 89 24.99 -2.88 -10.47
CA GLN A 89 24.03 -2.37 -9.49
C GLN A 89 24.67 -1.44 -8.44
N LYS A 90 25.93 -1.69 -8.04
CA LYS A 90 26.67 -0.86 -7.08
C LYS A 90 26.83 0.58 -7.61
N SER A 91 27.32 0.71 -8.84
CA SER A 91 27.51 2.00 -9.51
C SER A 91 26.17 2.68 -9.80
N ALA A 92 25.20 1.93 -10.35
CA ALA A 92 23.85 2.44 -10.63
C ALA A 92 23.15 2.96 -9.35
N SER A 93 23.31 2.26 -8.22
CA SER A 93 22.74 2.70 -6.94
C SER A 93 23.32 4.03 -6.48
N GLY A 94 24.62 4.25 -6.65
CA GLY A 94 25.27 5.53 -6.31
C GLY A 94 24.74 6.70 -7.15
N PHE A 95 24.56 6.48 -8.45
CA PHE A 95 23.98 7.49 -9.35
C PHE A 95 22.53 7.82 -8.96
N LEU A 96 21.70 6.80 -8.69
CA LEU A 96 20.31 7.00 -8.32
C LEU A 96 20.15 7.76 -7.00
N THR A 97 20.99 7.49 -6.00
CA THR A 97 20.98 8.25 -4.74
C THR A 97 21.34 9.71 -4.98
N THR A 98 22.37 9.97 -5.80
CA THR A 98 22.77 11.35 -6.14
C THR A 98 21.66 12.07 -6.90
N LEU A 99 21.00 11.39 -7.84
CA LEU A 99 19.90 11.96 -8.62
C LEU A 99 18.68 12.23 -7.74
N TRP A 100 18.32 11.31 -6.85
CA TRP A 100 17.24 11.50 -5.87
C TRP A 100 17.48 12.73 -4.99
N ASN A 101 18.72 12.94 -4.55
CA ASN A 101 19.08 14.08 -3.72
C ASN A 101 18.90 15.42 -4.45
N LYS A 102 18.99 15.43 -5.78
CA LYS A 102 18.80 16.62 -6.63
C LYS A 102 17.42 16.73 -7.26
N ASP A 103 16.55 15.73 -7.11
CA ASP A 103 15.22 15.71 -7.71
C ASP A 103 14.29 16.72 -6.99
N PRO A 104 13.75 17.73 -7.69
CA PRO A 104 12.77 18.65 -7.11
C PRO A 104 11.37 18.04 -7.01
N PHE A 105 11.11 16.91 -7.69
CA PHE A 105 9.77 16.32 -7.81
C PHE A 105 9.53 15.13 -6.87
N ARG A 106 10.17 15.08 -5.71
CA ARG A 106 10.00 13.97 -4.73
C ARG A 106 8.56 13.74 -4.30
N ASN A 107 7.75 14.81 -4.25
CA ASN A 107 6.32 14.73 -3.93
C ASN A 107 5.54 13.91 -4.98
N LYS A 108 5.92 13.99 -6.26
CA LYS A 108 5.29 13.17 -7.32
C LYS A 108 5.58 11.68 -7.08
N TRP A 109 6.80 11.35 -6.69
CA TRP A 109 7.18 9.98 -6.34
C TRP A 109 6.47 9.47 -5.10
N ALA A 110 6.26 10.32 -4.09
CA ALA A 110 5.46 9.97 -2.91
C ALA A 110 4.00 9.66 -3.28
N LEU A 111 3.39 10.46 -4.17
CA LEU A 111 2.05 10.19 -4.67
C LEU A 111 1.98 8.86 -5.42
N ILE A 112 2.91 8.62 -6.36
CA ILE A 112 2.99 7.35 -7.10
C ILE A 112 3.11 6.18 -6.14
N ALA A 113 3.98 6.28 -5.14
CA ALA A 113 4.21 5.19 -4.20
C ALA A 113 3.03 4.94 -3.25
N LYS A 114 2.19 5.95 -3.00
CA LYS A 114 0.97 5.84 -2.19
C LYS A 114 -0.19 5.18 -2.93
N VAL A 115 -0.25 5.31 -4.26
CA VAL A 115 -1.29 4.70 -5.10
C VAL A 115 -1.01 3.21 -5.37
N TYR A 116 0.23 2.76 -5.15
CA TYR A 116 0.70 1.39 -5.34
C TYR A 116 0.63 0.56 -4.05
#